data_AF-A0A2K8T7U6-F1
#
_entry.id   AF-A0A2K8T7U6-F1
#
_cell.length_a   1.000
_cell.length_b   1.000
_cell.length_c   1.000
_cell.angle_alpha   90.00
_cell.angle_beta   90.00
_cell.angle_gamma   90.00
#
_symmetry.space_group_name_H-M   'P 1'
#
loop_
_entity.id
_entity.type
_entity.pdbx_description
1 polymer ?
#
loop_
_entity_poly.entity_id
_entity_poly.type
_entity_poly.pdbx_seq_one_letter_code
_entity_poly.pdbx_strand_id
1 'polypeptide(L)'
;MPYFTSTILFVNIPSPESLRFVKLLTNINQRDKTSLSTSELVKALEKLERLSLLESIKHPITKEITFTLQPVIKKYILTDPQGFVHTSDTLPTLAIAS
;
A
#
# COMPACT_ATOMS: atom_id res chain seq x y z
N MET A 1 4.84 -22.38 15.53
CA MET A 1 5.37 -21.09 15.04
C MET A 1 4.46 -20.62 13.92
N PRO A 2 3.46 -19.76 14.16
CA PRO A 2 2.59 -19.31 13.08
C PRO A 2 3.26 -18.13 12.36
N TYR A 3 3.48 -18.30 11.06
CA TYR A 3 3.96 -17.28 10.14
C TYR A 3 2.81 -16.31 9.86
N PHE A 4 3.00 -15.03 10.18
CA PHE A 4 2.09 -13.96 9.81
C PHE A 4 2.14 -13.75 8.29
N THR A 5 1.14 -14.25 7.56
CA THR A 5 0.95 -13.91 6.15
C THR A 5 0.25 -12.55 6.07
N SER A 6 1.00 -11.45 6.07
CA SER A 6 0.48 -10.15 5.65
C SER A 6 0.52 -10.08 4.13
N THR A 7 -0.62 -10.38 3.52
CA THR A 7 -0.89 -10.16 2.11
C THR A 7 -0.92 -8.64 1.87
N ILE A 8 0.22 -8.06 1.50
CA ILE A 8 0.27 -6.71 0.92
C ILE A 8 -0.19 -6.81 -0.53
N LEU A 9 -1.47 -7.09 -0.74
CA LEU A 9 -2.12 -6.75 -1.99
C LEU A 9 -2.28 -5.24 -1.96
N PHE A 10 -1.28 -4.53 -2.53
CA PHE A 10 -1.50 -3.21 -3.06
C PHE A 10 -2.74 -3.31 -3.94
N VAL A 11 -3.84 -2.85 -3.37
CA VAL A 11 -5.12 -2.59 -3.99
C VAL A 11 -4.91 -2.30 -5.46
N ASN A 12 -5.66 -3.00 -6.29
CA ASN A 12 -6.04 -2.58 -7.61
C ASN A 12 -6.37 -1.07 -7.61
N ILE A 13 -5.38 -0.21 -7.83
CA ILE A 13 -5.54 1.22 -8.09
C ILE A 13 -5.25 1.39 -9.58
N PRO A 14 -6.26 1.30 -10.44
CA PRO A 14 -6.11 1.68 -11.84
C PRO A 14 -6.17 3.21 -11.95
N SER A 15 -5.27 3.94 -11.28
CA SER A 15 -4.98 5.37 -11.52
C SER A 15 -3.81 5.88 -10.65
N PRO A 16 -2.99 6.83 -11.13
CA PRO A 16 -1.93 7.47 -10.35
C PRO A 16 -2.50 8.56 -9.40
N GLU A 17 -3.67 8.34 -8.79
CA GLU A 17 -4.37 9.35 -8.01
C GLU A 17 -3.87 9.40 -6.56
N SER A 18 -3.80 10.62 -6.03
CA SER A 18 -3.46 10.87 -4.63
C SER A 18 -4.59 10.39 -3.70
N LEU A 19 -4.27 9.66 -2.63
CA LEU A 19 -5.25 9.19 -1.66
C LEU A 19 -5.38 10.14 -0.47
N ARG A 20 -6.63 10.35 -0.03
CA ARG A 20 -6.96 11.08 1.20
C ARG A 20 -6.65 10.26 2.44
N PHE A 21 -6.18 10.91 3.51
CA PHE A 21 -5.88 10.25 4.79
C PHE A 21 -7.04 9.41 5.33
N VAL A 22 -8.24 9.98 5.39
CA VAL A 22 -9.43 9.29 5.94
C VAL A 22 -9.74 8.02 5.14
N LYS A 23 -9.67 8.10 3.81
CA LYS A 23 -9.88 6.94 2.93
C LYS A 23 -8.84 5.86 3.19
N LEU A 24 -7.59 6.26 3.47
CA LEU A 24 -6.49 5.33 3.74
C LEU A 24 -6.68 4.61 5.08
N LEU A 25 -7.02 5.33 6.15
CA LEU A 25 -7.32 4.76 7.47
C LEU A 25 -8.52 3.79 7.42
N THR A 26 -9.63 4.22 6.80
CA THR A 26 -10.83 3.39 6.66
C THR A 26 -10.54 2.12 5.87
N ASN A 27 -9.83 2.22 4.74
CA ASN A 27 -9.54 1.07 3.89
C ASN A 27 -8.65 0.03 4.60
N ILE A 28 -7.62 0.46 5.34
CA ILE A 28 -6.71 -0.47 6.04
C ILE A 28 -7.48 -1.24 7.12
N ASN A 29 -8.23 -0.53 7.96
CA ASN A 29 -9.02 -1.14 9.04
C ASN A 29 -10.10 -2.09 8.50
N GLN A 30 -10.68 -1.79 7.34
CA GLN A 30 -11.66 -2.66 6.70
C GLN A 30 -11.06 -3.93 6.10
N ARG A 31 -9.87 -3.85 5.48
CA ARG A 31 -9.24 -5.01 4.82
C ARG A 31 -8.59 -5.97 5.80
N ASP A 32 -7.79 -5.44 6.71
CA ASP A 32 -6.93 -6.27 7.54
C ASP A 32 -7.63 -6.73 8.82
N LYS A 33 -8.89 -6.31 9.04
CA LYS A 33 -9.63 -6.45 10.31
C LYS A 33 -8.80 -5.99 11.52
N THR A 34 -7.87 -5.08 11.29
CA THR A 34 -7.02 -4.48 12.32
C THR A 34 -7.63 -3.17 12.78
N SER A 35 -7.28 -2.76 14.01
CA SER A 35 -7.60 -1.44 14.55
C SER A 35 -6.36 -0.55 14.50
N LEU A 36 -5.91 -0.21 13.29
CA LEU A 36 -4.84 0.78 13.12
C LEU A 36 -5.32 2.12 13.65
N SER A 37 -4.58 2.69 14.60
CA SER A 37 -4.88 4.01 15.13
C SER A 37 -4.40 5.12 14.18
N THR A 38 -5.00 6.31 14.32
CA THR A 38 -4.55 7.52 13.61
C THR A 38 -3.07 7.80 13.83
N SER A 39 -2.56 7.62 15.06
CA SER A 39 -1.15 7.88 15.40
C SER A 39 -0.20 6.92 14.70
N GLU A 40 -0.53 5.63 14.68
CA GLU A 40 0.26 4.62 13.98
C GLU A 40 0.28 4.88 12.48
N LEU A 41 -0.87 5.26 11.92
CA LEU A 41 -0.94 5.59 10.50
C LEU A 41 -0.08 6.82 10.17
N VAL A 42 -0.16 7.88 10.98
CA VAL A 42 0.67 9.08 10.80
C VAL A 42 2.16 8.73 10.87
N LYS A 43 2.59 7.96 11.87
CA LYS A 43 3.99 7.52 11.99
C LYS A 43 4.46 6.71 10.79
N ALA A 44 3.60 5.84 10.26
CA ALA A 44 3.91 5.05 9.08
C ALA A 44 4.07 5.95 7.84
N LEU A 45 3.15 6.91 7.63
CA LEU A 45 3.22 7.85 6.51
C LEU A 45 4.45 8.76 6.61
N GLU A 46 4.77 9.29 7.79
CA GLU A 46 5.99 10.09 8.02
C GLU A 46 7.25 9.28 7.71
N LYS A 47 7.30 8.01 8.10
CA LYS A 47 8.42 7.13 7.80
C LYS A 47 8.56 6.91 6.29
N LEU A 48 7.46 6.67 5.58
CA LEU A 48 7.46 6.48 4.13
C LEU A 48 7.88 7.75 3.37
N GLU A 49 7.47 8.93 3.85
CA GLU A 49 7.89 10.22 3.31
C GLU A 49 9.40 10.45 3.52
N ARG A 50 9.93 10.17 4.72
CA ARG A 50 11.39 10.24 4.99
C ARG A 50 12.20 9.31 4.10
N LEU A 51 11.63 8.17 3.72
CA LEU A 51 12.25 7.22 2.79
C LEU A 51 12.09 7.61 1.31
N SER A 52 11.50 8.77 1.02
CA SER A 52 11.20 9.23 -0.34
C SER A 52 10.34 8.25 -1.13
N LEU A 53 9.43 7.54 -0.44
CA LEU A 53 8.52 6.59 -1.09
C LEU A 53 7.19 7.25 -1.47
N LEU A 54 6.76 8.21 -0.65
CA LEU A 54 5.54 8.98 -0.81
C LEU A 54 5.86 10.47 -0.84
N GLU A 55 4.91 11.23 -1.37
CA GLU A 55 4.83 12.69 -1.28
C GLU A 55 3.49 13.07 -0.66
N SER A 56 3.53 14.06 0.24
CA SER A 56 2.34 14.68 0.82
C SER A 56 1.98 15.96 0.06
N ILE A 57 0.71 16.07 -0.32
CA ILE A 57 0.17 17.24 -1.04
C ILE A 57 -0.97 17.80 -0.21
N LYS A 58 -0.77 19.03 0.29
CA LYS A 58 -1.78 19.76 1.05
C LYS A 58 -2.62 20.61 0.11
N HIS A 59 -3.92 20.35 0.08
CA HIS A 59 -4.85 21.14 -0.71
C HIS A 59 -4.93 22.58 -0.15
N PRO A 60 -4.75 23.63 -0.96
CA PRO A 60 -4.62 25.01 -0.48
C PRO A 60 -5.90 25.53 0.20
N ILE A 61 -7.07 25.10 -0.28
CA ILE A 61 -8.39 25.53 0.18
C ILE A 61 -8.89 24.68 1.36
N THR A 62 -9.16 23.39 1.13
CA THR A 62 -9.70 22.47 2.14
C THR A 62 -8.71 22.11 3.26
N LYS A 63 -7.41 22.42 3.09
CA LYS A 63 -6.31 22.01 3.98
C LYS A 63 -6.17 20.49 4.13
N GLU A 64 -6.90 19.71 3.35
CA GLU A 64 -6.83 18.25 3.34
C GLU A 64 -5.47 17.79 2.79
N ILE A 65 -4.90 16.77 3.42
CA ILE A 65 -3.66 16.15 2.98
C ILE A 65 -4.00 14.92 2.14
N THR A 66 -3.39 14.87 0.97
CA THR A 66 -3.42 13.72 0.08
C THR A 66 -2.00 13.18 -0.09
N PHE A 67 -1.90 11.88 -0.35
CA PHE A 67 -0.62 11.18 -0.48
C PHE A 67 -0.52 10.54 -1.85
N THR A 68 0.63 10.69 -2.51
CA THR A 68 0.92 10.02 -3.78
C THR A 68 2.26 9.32 -3.73
N LEU A 69 2.43 8.27 -4.52
CA LEU A 69 3.72 7.61 -4.69
C LEU A 69 4.64 8.48 -5.53
N GLN A 70 5.93 8.49 -5.18
CA GLN A 70 6.93 9.13 -6.03
C GLN A 70 7.03 8.41 -7.39
N PRO A 71 7.34 9.12 -8.49
CA PRO A 71 7.42 8.55 -9.83
C PRO A 71 8.33 7.32 -9.94
N VAL A 72 9.46 7.32 -9.22
CA VAL A 72 10.41 6.19 -9.21
C VAL A 72 9.77 4.94 -8.60
N ILE A 73 9.00 5.10 -7.52
CA ILE A 73 8.31 4.00 -6.86
C ILE A 73 7.15 3.49 -7.71
N LYS A 74 6.41 4.40 -8.36
CA LYS A 74 5.39 4.02 -9.36
C LYS A 74 6.01 3.18 -10.47
N LYS A 75 7.15 3.60 -11.02
CA LYS A 75 7.87 2.84 -12.05
C LYS A 75 8.29 1.47 -11.53
N TYR A 76 8.80 1.37 -10.30
CA TYR A 76 9.21 0.10 -9.71
C TYR A 76 8.03 -0.86 -9.56
N ILE A 77 6.91 -0.38 -9.00
CA ILE A 77 5.68 -1.16 -8.84
C ILE A 77 5.16 -1.64 -10.19
N LEU A 78 5.10 -0.76 -11.19
CA LEU A 78 4.56 -1.09 -12.51
C LEU A 78 5.46 -2.01 -13.33
N THR A 79 6.78 -1.84 -13.21
CA THR A 79 7.75 -2.67 -13.96
C THR A 79 7.93 -4.03 -13.28
N ASP A 80 7.78 -4.07 -11.95
CA ASP A 80 8.01 -5.22 -11.08
C ASP A 80 9.15 -6.13 -11.54
N PRO A 81 10.38 -5.59 -11.71
CA PRO A 81 11.46 -6.29 -12.39
C PRO A 81 11.91 -7.57 -11.68
N GLN A 82 11.57 -7.70 -10.39
CA GLN A 82 11.92 -8.83 -9.54
C GLN A 82 10.69 -9.69 -9.17
N GLY A 83 9.49 -9.34 -9.64
CA GLY A 83 8.27 -10.10 -9.37
C GLY A 83 7.83 -10.08 -7.90
N PHE A 84 8.20 -9.06 -7.13
CA PHE A 84 7.90 -8.97 -5.70
C PHE A 84 6.59 -8.26 -5.40
N VAL A 85 6.05 -7.51 -6.37
CA VAL A 85 4.91 -6.61 -6.15
C VAL A 85 3.61 -7.25 -6.63
N HIS A 86 3.65 -7.96 -7.75
CA HIS A 86 2.51 -8.67 -8.33
C HIS A 86 2.64 -10.18 -8.14
N THR A 87 2.94 -10.63 -6.92
CA THR A 87 2.86 -12.05 -6.58
C THR A 87 1.39 -12.48 -6.68
N SER A 88 0.98 -12.99 -7.82
CA SER A 88 -0.25 -13.76 -7.93
C SER A 88 -0.16 -14.94 -6.97
N ASP A 89 -1.22 -15.21 -6.21
CA ASP A 89 -1.40 -16.43 -5.39
C ASP A 89 -1.47 -17.70 -6.28
N THR A 90 -0.54 -17.89 -7.19
CA THR A 90 -0.27 -19.20 -7.78
C THR A 90 0.49 -20.00 -6.73
N LEU A 91 -0.26 -20.54 -5.76
CA LEU A 91 0.13 -21.78 -5.12
C LEU A 91 0.49 -22.75 -6.26
N PRO A 92 1.71 -23.31 -6.31
CA PRO A 92 1.94 -24.45 -7.17
C PRO A 92 0.98 -25.51 -6.67
N THR A 93 -0.08 -25.77 -7.44
CA THR A 93 -0.86 -26.99 -7.24
C THR A 93 0.12 -28.09 -7.61
N LEU A 94 0.83 -28.60 -6.60
CA LEU A 94 1.63 -29.80 -6.71
C LEU A 94 0.65 -30.84 -7.22
N ALA A 95 0.74 -31.15 -8.51
CA ALA A 95 -0.02 -32.21 -9.12
C ALA A 95 0.33 -33.47 -8.33
N ILE A 96 -0.58 -33.91 -7.48
CA ILE A 96 -0.52 -35.22 -6.87
C ILE A 96 -0.83 -36.17 -8.02
N ALA A 97 0.22 -36.66 -8.68
CA ALA A 97 0.09 -37.77 -9.60
C ALA A 97 -0.47 -38.96 -8.79
N SER A 98 -1.64 -39.44 -9.19
CA SER A 98 -2.26 -40.68 -8.72
C SER A 98 -1.84 -41.85 -9.60
#